data_AF-A0A9P7E9W0-F1
#
_entry.id   AF-A0A9P7E9W0-F1
#
_cell.length_a   1.000
_cell.length_b   1.000
_cell.length_c   1.000
_cell.angle_alpha   90.00
_cell.angle_beta   90.00
_cell.angle_gamma   90.00
#
_symmetry.space_group_name_H-M   'P 1'
#
loop_
_entity.id
_entity.type
_entity.pdbx_description
1 polymer ?
#
loop_
_entity_poly.entity_id
_entity_poly.type
_entity_poly.pdbx_seq_one_letter_code
_entity_poly.pdbx_strand_id
1 'polypeptide(L)'
;FIPCNWQVQSAQAQLKKRDVVTLSPTGSGKTLTFWIPLLFNDGGITILITPLTILGDKNVIELQEVNIPVVDLSTATATDTIFEFQVIIVSPKRILSDRCFDTLW
;
A
#
# COMPACT_ATOMS: atom_id res chain seq x y z
N PHE A 1 -9.01 15.98 6.43
CA PHE A 1 -8.09 16.59 5.46
C PHE A 1 -8.72 16.49 4.07
N ILE A 2 -8.56 17.50 3.20
CA ILE A 2 -9.11 17.49 1.83
C ILE A 2 -7.94 17.21 0.88
N PRO A 3 -7.98 16.17 0.02
CA PRO A 3 -6.92 15.89 -0.92
C PRO A 3 -6.78 17.01 -1.96
N CYS A 4 -5.55 17.35 -2.32
CA CYS A 4 -5.29 18.32 -3.38
C CYS A 4 -5.35 17.69 -4.77
N ASN A 5 -5.45 18.52 -5.81
CA ASN A 5 -5.71 18.07 -7.18
C ASN A 5 -4.73 17.01 -7.69
N TRP A 6 -3.42 17.14 -7.41
CA TRP A 6 -2.44 16.16 -7.89
C TRP A 6 -2.57 14.80 -7.19
N GLN A 7 -2.98 14.78 -5.91
CA GLN A 7 -3.22 13.53 -5.19
C GLN A 7 -4.41 12.79 -5.80
N VAL A 8 -5.48 13.53 -6.09
CA VAL A 8 -6.68 12.98 -6.76
C VAL A 8 -6.34 12.49 -8.16
N GLN A 9 -5.57 13.24 -8.94
CA GLN A 9 -5.16 12.85 -10.29
C GLN A 9 -4.32 11.57 -10.29
N SER A 10 -3.38 11.44 -9.34
CA SER A 10 -2.58 10.22 -9.16
C SER A 10 -3.48 9.03 -8.83
N ALA A 11 -4.37 9.17 -7.84
CA ALA A 11 -5.30 8.10 -7.44
C ALA A 11 -6.26 7.69 -8.58
N GLN A 12 -6.81 8.67 -9.32
CA GLN A 12 -7.66 8.38 -10.48
C GLN A 12 -6.90 7.64 -11.59
N ALA A 13 -5.62 7.93 -11.79
CA ALA A 13 -4.80 7.21 -12.74
C ALA A 13 -4.57 5.75 -12.31
N GLN A 14 -4.31 5.52 -11.02
CA GLN A 14 -4.19 4.18 -10.43
C GLN A 14 -5.49 3.38 -10.56
N LEU A 15 -6.65 3.97 -10.22
CA LEU A 15 -7.97 3.33 -10.37
C LEU A 15 -8.31 2.97 -11.83
N LYS A 16 -7.74 3.68 -12.79
CA LYS A 16 -7.82 3.36 -14.23
C LYS A 16 -6.81 2.30 -14.67
N LYS A 17 -6.12 1.65 -13.73
CA LYS A 17 -5.09 0.62 -13.97
C LYS A 17 -3.95 1.11 -14.87
N ARG A 18 -3.51 2.35 -14.67
CA ARG A 18 -2.35 2.92 -15.36
C ARG A 18 -1.15 2.95 -14.44
N ASP A 19 0.04 2.82 -15.03
CA ASP A 19 1.29 3.05 -14.31
C ASP A 19 1.45 4.55 -14.01
N VAL A 20 1.81 4.87 -12.76
CA VAL A 20 1.90 6.25 -12.28
C VAL A 20 3.21 6.46 -11.54
N VAL A 21 3.98 7.46 -11.98
CA VAL A 21 5.12 8.00 -11.22
C VAL A 21 4.70 9.33 -10.61
N THR A 22 4.65 9.40 -9.29
CA THR A 22 4.29 10.63 -8.56
C THR A 22 5.55 11.29 -7.99
N LEU A 23 5.81 12.54 -8.39
CA LEU A 23 6.94 13.34 -7.91
C LEU A 23 6.42 14.49 -7.04
N SER A 24 6.88 14.55 -5.80
CA SER A 24 6.45 15.57 -4.84
C SER A 24 7.46 15.73 -3.69
N PRO A 25 7.60 16.92 -3.07
CA PRO A 25 8.50 17.11 -1.93
C PRO A 25 8.14 16.24 -0.71
N THR A 26 9.10 15.98 0.16
CA THR A 26 8.84 15.39 1.49
C THR A 26 7.91 16.30 2.29
N GLY A 27 6.96 15.71 3.04
CA GLY A 27 5.95 16.45 3.81
C GLY A 27 4.73 16.89 3.01
N SER A 28 4.73 16.76 1.67
CA SER A 28 3.58 17.14 0.82
C SER A 28 2.36 16.20 0.91
N GLY A 29 2.44 15.12 1.69
CA GLY A 29 1.35 14.17 1.84
C GLY A 29 1.23 13.13 0.72
N LYS A 30 2.32 12.79 0.03
CA LYS A 30 2.32 11.77 -1.05
C LYS A 30 1.78 10.41 -0.65
N THR A 31 1.92 10.01 0.61
CA THR A 31 1.38 8.74 1.13
C THR A 31 -0.13 8.63 0.90
N LEU A 32 -0.85 9.76 0.94
CA LEU A 32 -2.29 9.78 0.69
C LEU A 32 -2.66 9.24 -0.70
N THR A 33 -1.76 9.33 -1.69
CA THR A 33 -1.99 8.77 -3.03
C THR A 33 -2.04 7.25 -3.07
N PHE A 34 -1.54 6.56 -2.04
CA PHE A 34 -1.68 5.10 -1.88
C PHE A 34 -3.04 4.73 -1.27
N TRP A 35 -3.60 5.60 -0.43
CA TRP A 35 -4.80 5.31 0.36
C TRP A 35 -6.09 5.71 -0.34
N ILE A 36 -6.10 6.81 -1.11
CA ILE A 36 -7.30 7.24 -1.84
C ILE A 36 -7.86 6.10 -2.72
N PRO A 37 -7.06 5.34 -3.50
CA PRO A 37 -7.58 4.23 -4.30
C PRO A 37 -8.26 3.14 -3.47
N LEU A 38 -7.83 2.87 -2.24
CA LEU A 38 -8.41 1.83 -1.36
C LEU A 38 -9.92 2.04 -1.14
N LEU A 39 -10.35 3.30 -1.05
CA LEU A 39 -11.74 3.67 -0.81
C LEU A 39 -12.68 3.33 -1.97
N PHE A 40 -12.12 3.07 -3.16
CA PHE A 40 -12.87 2.83 -4.39
C PHE A 40 -12.48 1.51 -5.07
N ASN A 41 -11.69 0.67 -4.40
CA ASN A 41 -11.19 -0.59 -4.94
C ASN A 41 -12.00 -1.76 -4.36
N ASP A 42 -13.13 -2.09 -4.98
CA ASP A 42 -14.10 -3.10 -4.53
C ASP A 42 -13.45 -4.48 -4.34
N GLY A 43 -13.01 -4.77 -3.11
CA GLY A 43 -12.35 -6.03 -2.73
C GLY A 43 -10.92 -6.19 -3.25
N GLY A 44 -10.30 -5.11 -3.76
CA GLY A 44 -8.93 -5.17 -4.25
C GLY A 44 -7.89 -5.01 -3.15
N ILE A 45 -6.77 -5.71 -3.30
CA ILE A 45 -5.64 -5.69 -2.36
C ILE A 45 -4.57 -4.72 -2.86
N THR A 46 -4.00 -3.94 -1.95
CA THR A 46 -2.86 -3.06 -2.25
C THR A 46 -1.60 -3.58 -1.59
N ILE A 47 -0.56 -3.80 -2.40
CA ILE A 47 0.75 -4.21 -1.91
C ILE A 47 1.65 -2.98 -1.85
N LEU A 48 2.02 -2.56 -0.64
CA LEU A 48 2.94 -1.45 -0.41
C LEU A 48 4.35 -1.98 -0.15
N ILE A 49 5.24 -1.71 -1.10
CA ILE A 49 6.65 -2.10 -1.00
C ILE A 49 7.45 -0.94 -0.39
N THR A 50 8.06 -1.15 0.79
CA THR A 50 8.88 -0.12 1.46
C THR A 50 10.24 -0.67 1.91
N PRO A 51 11.35 0.06 1.67
CA PRO A 51 12.68 -0.39 2.09
C PRO A 51 12.94 -0.24 3.60
N LEU A 52 12.17 0.60 4.30
CA LEU A 52 12.37 0.91 5.72
C LEU A 52 11.23 0.35 6.56
N THR A 53 11.57 -0.53 7.51
CA THR A 53 10.62 -1.11 8.48
C THR A 53 9.89 -0.02 9.26
N ILE A 54 10.60 1.00 9.74
CA ILE A 54 10.01 2.14 10.47
C ILE A 54 8.93 2.85 9.64
N LEU A 55 9.07 2.89 8.32
CA LEU A 55 8.04 3.49 7.46
C LEU A 55 6.84 2.55 7.28
N GLY A 56 7.08 1.24 7.23
CA GLY A 56 6.03 0.22 7.28
C GLY A 56 5.21 0.32 8.56
N ASP A 57 5.85 0.32 9.72
CA ASP A 57 5.21 0.43 11.04
C ASP A 57 4.32 1.67 11.13
N LYS A 58 4.81 2.82 10.63
CA LYS A 58 4.02 4.06 10.58
C LYS A 58 2.76 3.92 9.73
N ASN A 59 2.87 3.29 8.55
CA ASN A 59 1.71 3.08 7.69
C ASN A 59 0.72 2.08 8.30
N VAL A 60 1.19 1.07 9.04
CA VAL A 60 0.31 0.15 9.79
C VAL A 60 -0.53 0.94 10.79
N ILE A 61 0.12 1.79 11.61
CA ILE A 61 -0.57 2.60 12.62
C ILE A 61 -1.60 3.53 11.95
N GLU A 62 -1.19 4.26 10.89
CA GLU A 62 -2.09 5.16 10.15
C GLU A 62 -3.33 4.43 9.59
N LEU A 63 -3.17 3.21 9.06
CA LEU A 63 -4.27 2.43 8.49
C LEU A 63 -5.18 1.84 9.58
N GLN A 64 -4.61 1.41 10.70
CA GLN A 64 -5.37 0.92 11.86
C GLN A 64 -6.24 2.03 12.47
N GLU A 65 -5.74 3.27 12.55
CA GLU A 65 -6.50 4.43 13.04
C GLU A 65 -7.77 4.71 12.22
N VAL A 66 -7.76 4.36 10.93
CA VAL A 66 -8.91 4.51 10.03
C VAL A 66 -9.66 3.21 9.77
N ASN A 67 -9.40 2.15 10.55
CA ASN A 67 -10.00 0.82 10.45
C ASN A 67 -9.84 0.14 9.08
N ILE A 68 -8.73 0.39 8.39
CA ILE A 68 -8.37 -0.33 7.17
C ILE A 68 -7.59 -1.59 7.55
N PRO A 69 -8.04 -2.80 7.15
CA PRO A 69 -7.30 -4.04 7.42
C PRO A 69 -5.92 -4.01 6.75
N VAL A 70 -4.88 -4.03 7.58
CA VAL A 70 -3.48 -3.99 7.16
C VAL A 70 -2.68 -5.09 7.83
N VAL A 71 -1.73 -5.67 7.09
CA VAL A 71 -0.71 -6.58 7.61
C VAL A 71 0.67 -6.13 7.14
N ASP A 72 1.65 -6.13 8.04
CA ASP A 72 3.06 -6.07 7.68
C ASP A 72 3.61 -7.50 7.62
N LEU A 73 4.12 -7.88 6.45
CA LEU A 73 4.70 -9.20 6.22
C LEU A 73 6.09 -9.30 6.85
N SER A 74 6.07 -9.48 8.17
CA SER A 74 7.19 -10.04 8.91
C SER A 74 7.24 -11.56 8.76
N THR A 75 8.37 -12.18 9.08
CA THR A 75 8.58 -13.64 8.96
C THR A 75 7.56 -14.50 9.72
N ALA A 76 6.78 -13.92 10.64
CA ALA A 76 5.80 -14.62 11.45
C ALA A 76 4.38 -14.68 10.82
N THR A 77 4.10 -13.92 9.75
CA THR A 77 2.72 -13.66 9.27
C THR A 77 2.47 -14.14 7.84
N ALA A 78 3.43 -14.86 7.23
CA ALA A 78 3.30 -15.39 5.88
C ALA A 78 2.45 -16.67 5.85
N THR A 79 1.12 -16.49 5.93
CA THR A 79 0.10 -17.55 5.83
C THR A 79 -0.89 -17.17 4.74
N ASP A 80 -1.66 -18.12 4.18
CA ASP A 80 -2.67 -17.86 3.12
C ASP A 80 -3.74 -16.82 3.50
N THR A 81 -3.87 -16.50 4.78
CA THR A 81 -4.78 -15.46 5.30
C THR A 81 -4.34 -14.03 4.96
N ILE A 82 -3.17 -13.82 4.35
CA ILE A 82 -2.67 -12.48 3.99
C ILE A 82 -3.58 -11.77 2.98
N PHE A 83 -4.33 -12.53 2.16
CA PHE A 83 -5.24 -11.99 1.16
C PHE A 83 -6.60 -11.56 1.74
N GLU A 84 -6.82 -11.73 3.05
CA GLU A 84 -7.97 -11.18 3.75
C GLU A 84 -7.77 -9.70 4.11
N PHE A 85 -6.53 -9.19 4.00
CA PHE A 85 -6.19 -7.80 4.29
C PHE A 85 -6.31 -6.93 3.05
N GLN A 86 -6.76 -5.69 3.24
CA GLN A 86 -6.87 -4.72 2.16
C GLN A 86 -5.50 -4.12 1.78
N VAL A 87 -4.59 -4.04 2.75
CA VAL A 87 -3.22 -3.55 2.54
C VAL A 87 -2.20 -4.57 3.06
N ILE A 88 -1.24 -4.91 2.22
CA ILE A 88 -0.10 -5.76 2.54
C ILE A 88 1.16 -4.91 2.43
N ILE A 89 1.85 -4.70 3.55
CA ILE A 89 3.13 -4.00 3.57
C ILE A 89 4.26 -5.04 3.53
N VAL A 90 5.24 -4.83 2.66
CA VAL A 90 6.33 -5.79 2.45
C VAL A 90 7.64 -5.09 2.08
N SER A 91 8.76 -5.70 2.45
CA SER A 91 10.09 -5.22 2.05
C SER A 91 10.48 -5.71 0.63
N PRO A 92 11.30 -4.96 -0.11
CA PRO A 92 11.81 -5.39 -1.42
C PRO A 92 12.53 -6.76 -1.37
N LYS A 93 13.27 -7.02 -0.29
CA LYS A 93 13.96 -8.31 -0.14
C LYS A 93 12.96 -9.47 -0.01
N ARG A 94 11.84 -9.25 0.67
CA ARG A 94 10.86 -10.30 0.93
C ARG A 94 10.02 -10.61 -0.31
N ILE A 95 9.55 -9.59 -1.01
CA ILE A 95 8.73 -9.80 -2.23
C ILE A 95 9.50 -10.57 -3.33
N LEU A 96 10.83 -10.48 -3.33
CA LEU A 96 11.71 -11.19 -4.28
C LEU A 96 12.13 -12.60 -3.81
N SER A 97 11.93 -12.94 -2.54
CA SER A 97 12.44 -14.20 -1.96
C SER A 97 11.36 -15.14 -1.45
N ASP A 98 10.15 -14.65 -1.22
CA ASP A 98 9.03 -15.44 -0.72
C ASP A 98 8.17 -15.96 -1.87
N ARG A 99 7.95 -17.28 -1.89
CA ARG A 99 7.21 -17.97 -2.97
C ARG A 99 5.74 -17.56 -3.03
N CYS A 100 5.19 -17.02 -1.94
CA CYS A 100 3.81 -16.53 -1.92
C CYS A 100 3.55 -15.39 -2.92
N PHE A 101 4.61 -14.75 -3.44
CA PHE A 101 4.54 -13.70 -4.44
C PHE A 101 4.91 -14.13 -5.86
N ASP A 102 5.26 -15.40 -6.08
CA ASP A 102 5.67 -15.89 -7.41
C ASP A 102 4.57 -15.76 -8.47
N THR A 103 3.30 -15.77 -8.04
CA THR A 103 2.11 -15.66 -8.91
C THR A 103 1.70 -14.23 -9.25
N LEU A 104 2.40 -13.21 -8.72
CA LEU A 104 2.11 -11.79 -9.02
C LEU A 104 2.68 -11.31 -10.35
N TRP A 105 3.53 -12.12 -11.00
CA TRP A 105 4.26 -11.79 -12.22
C TRP A 105 3.83 -12.71 -13.38
#